data_AF-A0A4Q4B676-F1
#
_entry.id   AF-A0A4Q4B676-F1
#
_cell.length_a   1.000
_cell.length_b   1.000
_cell.length_c   1.000
_cell.angle_alpha   90.00
_cell.angle_beta   90.00
_cell.angle_gamma   90.00
#
_symmetry.space_group_name_H-M   'P 1'
#
loop_
_entity.id
_entity.type
_entity.pdbx_description
1 polymer ?
#
loop_
_entity_poly.entity_id
_entity_poly.type
_entity_poly.pdbx_seq_one_letter_code
_entity_poly.pdbx_strand_id
1 'polypeptide(L)'
;MKGNVFASLVSITNGLHRDNRSEREFDILNSELKELPKANNAVFKVNFKRPLNSKKEYYFKLISNDTETELAALKSQFSKDATEPENKYNYTVQFNKFNKYLKDIATYIKKQSISNDLGNDTDYIINYLKVSAIRLYAELQELYGHFTDTALFSIQEIAEKYFNDADFDTSIFEKLEAVKKEVVKKTNKPKSKPKTSFGYKNRDTSNLLPVIKQLHFRIELLDNRTTPEQLEKLLLAENFNNIDYKIYLQCETTQFSYVIKELKSYFHNLKPATIERSGKFITKTGAALRAGNLYKNKIDNPKEKEEIDKTIQQLQ
;
A
#
# COMPACT_ATOMS: atom_id res chain seq x y z
N MET A 1 -7.58 10.62 -30.37
CA MET A 1 -7.92 11.32 -29.12
C MET A 1 -6.69 12.09 -28.66
N LYS A 2 -6.77 13.41 -28.47
CA LYS A 2 -5.70 14.17 -27.78
C LYS A 2 -5.99 14.10 -26.28
N GLY A 3 -5.32 13.19 -25.56
CA GLY A 3 -5.49 12.96 -24.12
C GLY A 3 -5.57 11.48 -23.77
N ASN A 4 -5.18 11.14 -22.54
CA ASN A 4 -5.20 9.79 -21.99
C ASN A 4 -6.64 9.21 -22.00
N VAL A 5 -6.79 7.95 -22.40
CA VAL A 5 -8.04 7.19 -22.54
C VAL A 5 -8.90 7.18 -21.27
N PHE A 6 -8.26 7.06 -20.10
CA PHE A 6 -8.96 7.04 -18.80
C PHE A 6 -9.70 8.33 -18.51
N ALA A 7 -9.22 9.48 -19.02
CA ALA A 7 -9.92 10.75 -18.90
C ALA A 7 -10.88 10.99 -20.06
N SER A 8 -10.52 10.57 -21.28
CA SER A 8 -11.32 10.87 -22.48
C SER A 8 -12.65 10.12 -22.49
N LEU A 9 -12.67 8.82 -22.15
CA LEU A 9 -13.87 7.98 -22.23
C LEU A 9 -14.96 8.37 -21.23
N VAL A 10 -14.58 9.00 -20.13
CA VAL A 10 -15.48 9.44 -19.05
C VAL A 10 -15.75 10.95 -19.09
N SER A 11 -15.19 11.66 -20.08
CA SER A 11 -15.42 13.08 -20.27
C SER A 11 -16.89 13.38 -20.57
N ILE A 12 -17.39 14.51 -20.06
CA ILE A 12 -18.75 14.99 -20.36
C ILE A 12 -18.87 15.41 -21.83
N THR A 13 -17.81 15.95 -22.42
CA THR A 13 -17.84 16.51 -23.78
C THR A 13 -17.61 15.47 -24.86
N ASN A 14 -16.69 14.52 -24.61
CA ASN A 14 -16.21 13.56 -25.61
C ASN A 14 -16.21 12.11 -25.11
N GLY A 15 -16.94 11.83 -24.03
CA GLY A 15 -17.00 10.49 -23.43
C GLY A 15 -17.70 9.48 -24.32
N LEU A 16 -17.63 8.21 -23.91
CA LEU A 16 -18.13 7.07 -24.69
C LEU A 16 -19.61 7.21 -25.08
N HIS A 17 -20.42 7.84 -24.23
CA HIS A 17 -21.84 8.13 -24.50
C HIS A 17 -22.09 9.04 -25.72
N ARG A 18 -21.06 9.70 -26.26
CA ARG A 18 -21.13 10.51 -27.48
C ARG A 18 -20.65 9.77 -28.72
N ASP A 19 -20.11 8.56 -28.58
CA ASP A 19 -19.56 7.82 -29.71
C ASP A 19 -20.65 7.02 -30.45
N ASN A 20 -21.04 7.58 -31.59
CA ASN A 20 -22.06 7.07 -32.50
C ASN A 20 -21.47 6.50 -33.80
N ARG A 21 -20.17 6.22 -33.85
CA ARG A 21 -19.54 5.54 -34.99
C ARG A 21 -20.20 4.19 -35.27
N SER A 22 -20.28 3.86 -36.54
CA SER A 22 -20.80 2.58 -37.05
C SER A 22 -19.80 1.45 -36.88
N GLU A 23 -20.28 0.20 -36.97
CA GLU A 23 -19.44 -1.01 -36.92
C GLU A 23 -18.30 -0.95 -37.95
N ARG A 24 -18.61 -0.52 -39.19
CA ARG A 24 -17.64 -0.38 -40.29
C ARG A 24 -16.54 0.64 -39.98
N GLU A 25 -16.87 1.73 -39.30
CA GLU A 25 -15.86 2.70 -38.86
C GLU A 25 -14.94 2.10 -37.80
N PHE A 26 -15.48 1.27 -36.88
CA PHE A 26 -14.65 0.53 -35.94
C PHE A 26 -13.78 -0.53 -36.60
N ASP A 27 -14.25 -1.21 -37.65
CA ASP A 27 -13.43 -2.13 -38.44
C ASP A 27 -12.20 -1.43 -39.02
N ILE A 28 -12.41 -0.25 -39.63
CA ILE A 28 -11.32 0.58 -40.17
C ILE A 28 -10.35 0.94 -39.04
N LEU A 29 -10.86 1.46 -37.92
CA LEU A 29 -10.03 1.86 -36.78
C LEU A 29 -9.25 0.69 -36.17
N ASN A 30 -9.85 -0.50 -36.12
CA ASN A 30 -9.19 -1.73 -35.67
C ASN A 30 -8.06 -2.14 -36.60
N SER A 31 -8.20 -1.93 -37.91
CA SER A 31 -7.13 -2.21 -38.87
C SER A 31 -5.94 -1.26 -38.74
N GLU A 32 -6.18 -0.03 -38.31
CA GLU A 32 -5.16 1.01 -38.13
C GLU A 32 -4.49 0.95 -36.75
N LEU A 33 -5.22 0.51 -35.72
CA LEU A 33 -4.75 0.47 -34.34
C LEU A 33 -3.85 -0.74 -34.09
N LYS A 34 -2.54 -0.48 -34.00
CA LYS A 34 -1.56 -1.49 -33.62
C LYS A 34 -1.59 -1.75 -32.12
N GLU A 35 -1.55 -3.01 -31.73
CA GLU A 35 -1.34 -3.39 -30.33
C GLU A 35 0.09 -3.10 -29.91
N LEU A 36 0.23 -2.48 -28.74
CA LEU A 36 1.52 -2.20 -28.14
C LEU A 36 2.03 -3.44 -27.37
N PRO A 37 3.36 -3.62 -27.29
CA PRO A 37 3.92 -4.67 -26.46
C PRO A 37 3.55 -4.45 -24.99
N LYS A 38 3.36 -5.55 -24.26
CA LYS A 38 3.13 -5.50 -22.82
C LYS A 38 4.31 -4.87 -22.10
N ALA A 39 4.03 -4.07 -21.08
CA ALA A 39 5.04 -3.45 -20.24
C ALA A 39 5.86 -4.53 -19.53
N ASN A 40 7.19 -4.46 -19.65
CA ASN A 40 8.09 -5.44 -19.06
C ASN A 40 8.14 -5.39 -17.52
N ASN A 41 7.57 -4.35 -16.92
CA ASN A 41 7.47 -4.14 -15.49
C ASN A 41 6.09 -4.48 -14.92
N ALA A 42 5.15 -4.99 -15.73
CA ALA A 42 3.84 -5.41 -15.25
C ALA A 42 3.95 -6.61 -14.27
N VAL A 43 3.24 -6.53 -13.15
CA VAL A 43 3.13 -7.58 -12.13
C VAL A 43 1.78 -8.28 -12.20
N PHE A 44 0.76 -7.63 -12.73
CA PHE A 44 -0.57 -8.17 -12.90
C PHE A 44 -0.93 -8.26 -14.38
N LYS A 45 -1.62 -9.33 -14.73
CA LYS A 45 -2.29 -9.53 -16.01
C LYS A 45 -3.80 -9.58 -15.75
N VAL A 46 -4.56 -8.94 -16.63
CA VAL A 46 -6.02 -8.95 -16.57
C VAL A 46 -6.57 -9.95 -17.58
N ASN A 47 -7.31 -10.93 -17.10
CA ASN A 47 -8.04 -11.93 -17.88
C ASN A 47 -9.51 -11.49 -17.99
N PHE A 48 -9.79 -10.50 -18.83
CA PHE A 48 -11.15 -10.01 -19.06
C PHE A 48 -11.84 -10.75 -20.21
N LYS A 49 -13.18 -10.77 -20.22
CA LYS A 49 -13.99 -11.40 -21.28
C LYS A 49 -13.57 -10.86 -22.65
N ARG A 50 -13.42 -11.73 -23.65
CA ARG A 50 -13.04 -11.33 -25.02
C ARG A 50 -14.10 -10.42 -25.65
N PRO A 51 -13.71 -9.38 -26.42
CA PRO A 51 -14.67 -8.57 -27.18
C PRO A 51 -15.30 -9.40 -28.31
N LEU A 52 -16.59 -9.18 -28.58
CA LEU A 52 -17.36 -9.95 -29.57
C LEU A 52 -17.89 -9.09 -30.74
N ASN A 53 -17.51 -7.81 -30.79
CA ASN A 53 -17.84 -6.89 -31.88
C ASN A 53 -16.73 -5.84 -32.04
N SER A 54 -16.78 -5.10 -33.13
CA SER A 54 -15.70 -4.20 -33.56
C SER A 54 -15.55 -3.02 -32.62
N LYS A 55 -16.66 -2.49 -32.08
CA LYS A 55 -16.63 -1.40 -31.09
C LYS A 55 -15.91 -1.82 -29.80
N LYS A 56 -16.27 -2.98 -29.23
CA LYS A 56 -15.62 -3.53 -28.04
C LYS A 56 -14.16 -3.84 -28.31
N GLU A 57 -13.84 -4.41 -29.47
CA GLU A 57 -12.45 -4.73 -29.84
C GLU A 57 -11.57 -3.47 -29.92
N TYR A 58 -12.07 -2.43 -30.58
CA TYR A 58 -11.37 -1.16 -30.71
C TYR A 58 -11.04 -0.56 -29.34
N TYR A 59 -12.05 -0.46 -28.48
CA TYR A 59 -11.85 0.11 -27.15
C TYR A 59 -11.04 -0.79 -26.22
N PHE A 60 -11.14 -2.12 -26.37
CA PHE A 60 -10.29 -3.05 -25.64
C PHE A 60 -8.82 -2.83 -25.99
N LYS A 61 -8.47 -2.75 -27.29
CA LYS A 61 -7.10 -2.44 -27.74
C LYS A 61 -6.64 -1.07 -27.28
N LEU A 62 -7.50 -0.06 -27.40
CA LEU A 62 -7.18 1.32 -27.04
C LEU A 62 -6.89 1.46 -25.53
N ILE A 63 -7.73 0.87 -24.68
CA ILE A 63 -7.52 0.85 -23.22
C ILE A 63 -6.29 0.01 -22.85
N SER A 64 -6.08 -1.13 -23.52
CA SER A 64 -4.89 -1.96 -23.31
C SER A 64 -3.61 -1.18 -23.61
N ASN A 65 -3.54 -0.53 -24.76
CA ASN A 65 -2.39 0.26 -25.19
C ASN A 65 -2.06 1.40 -24.22
N ASP A 66 -3.07 2.16 -23.78
CA ASP A 66 -2.86 3.24 -22.81
C ASP A 66 -2.45 2.69 -21.44
N THR A 67 -3.01 1.55 -21.02
CA THR A 67 -2.61 0.88 -19.77
C THR A 67 -1.15 0.44 -19.81
N GLU A 68 -0.71 -0.24 -20.87
CA GLU A 68 0.67 -0.69 -21.01
C GLU A 68 1.63 0.50 -21.16
N THR A 69 1.20 1.59 -21.80
CA THR A 69 1.99 2.84 -21.89
C THR A 69 2.19 3.48 -20.51
N GLU A 70 1.13 3.58 -19.71
CA GLU A 70 1.20 4.09 -18.34
C GLU A 70 2.09 3.22 -17.45
N LEU A 71 1.97 1.89 -17.56
CA LEU A 71 2.84 0.96 -16.84
C LEU A 71 4.31 1.09 -17.25
N ALA A 72 4.60 1.11 -18.54
CA ALA A 72 5.96 1.28 -19.03
C ALA A 72 6.58 2.61 -18.56
N ALA A 73 5.77 3.68 -18.49
CA ALA A 73 6.19 4.99 -18.01
C ALA A 73 6.51 5.02 -16.51
N LEU A 74 5.92 4.14 -15.68
CA LEU A 74 6.29 4.07 -14.26
C LEU A 74 7.79 3.79 -14.09
N LYS A 75 8.37 2.92 -14.93
CA LYS A 75 9.80 2.57 -14.82
C LYS A 75 10.71 3.80 -14.97
N SER A 76 10.38 4.74 -15.87
CA SER A 76 11.18 5.94 -16.07
C SER A 76 10.96 6.99 -14.98
N GLN A 77 9.80 6.98 -14.32
CA GLN A 77 9.49 7.91 -13.22
C GLN A 77 10.18 7.54 -11.90
N PHE A 78 10.58 6.29 -11.72
CA PHE A 78 11.32 5.82 -10.55
C PHE A 78 12.75 5.43 -10.94
N SER A 79 13.57 6.43 -11.29
CA SER A 79 14.99 6.24 -11.64
C SER A 79 15.78 5.66 -10.46
N LYS A 80 16.81 4.86 -10.77
CA LYS A 80 17.73 4.31 -9.75
C LYS A 80 18.55 5.40 -9.04
N ASP A 81 18.74 6.53 -9.71
CA ASP A 81 19.53 7.65 -9.21
C ASP A 81 18.68 8.67 -8.42
N ALA A 82 17.35 8.48 -8.40
CA ALA A 82 16.45 9.33 -7.66
C ALA A 82 16.58 9.10 -6.15
N THR A 83 16.59 10.19 -5.40
CA THR A 83 16.62 10.20 -3.94
C THR A 83 15.31 9.67 -3.35
N GLU A 84 15.31 9.31 -2.06
CA GLU A 84 14.09 8.86 -1.39
C GLU A 84 12.97 9.94 -1.41
N PRO A 85 13.24 11.23 -1.10
CA PRO A 85 12.21 12.27 -1.19
C PRO A 85 11.62 12.44 -2.60
N GLU A 86 12.45 12.37 -3.64
CA GLU A 86 11.97 12.44 -5.03
C GLU A 86 11.07 11.26 -5.37
N ASN A 87 11.43 10.05 -4.96
CA ASN A 87 10.59 8.88 -5.19
C ASN A 87 9.28 8.93 -4.39
N LYS A 88 9.27 9.50 -3.17
CA LYS A 88 8.02 9.77 -2.42
C LYS A 88 7.12 10.78 -3.14
N TYR A 89 7.71 11.83 -3.68
CA TYR A 89 7.00 12.80 -4.50
C TYR A 89 6.43 12.15 -5.77
N ASN A 90 7.24 11.40 -6.52
CA ASN A 90 6.82 10.71 -7.74
C ASN A 90 5.71 9.71 -7.46
N TYR A 91 5.81 8.95 -6.37
CA TYR A 91 4.73 8.08 -5.90
C TYR A 91 3.44 8.86 -5.68
N THR A 92 3.52 9.98 -4.96
CA THR A 92 2.35 10.83 -4.68
C THR A 92 1.70 11.36 -5.96
N VAL A 93 2.51 11.76 -6.95
CA VAL A 93 2.02 12.23 -8.25
C VAL A 93 1.26 11.12 -8.99
N GLN A 94 1.84 9.93 -9.11
CA GLN A 94 1.19 8.80 -9.80
C GLN A 94 -0.04 8.30 -9.04
N PHE A 95 0.05 8.25 -7.72
CA PHE A 95 -1.07 7.90 -6.85
C PHE A 95 -2.25 8.84 -7.07
N ASN A 96 -2.01 10.15 -7.07
CA ASN A 96 -3.05 11.15 -7.30
C ASN A 96 -3.67 11.03 -8.69
N LYS A 97 -2.85 10.72 -9.71
CA LYS A 97 -3.30 10.48 -11.09
C LYS A 97 -4.24 9.27 -11.17
N PHE A 98 -3.83 8.10 -10.66
CA PHE A 98 -4.66 6.89 -10.72
C PHE A 98 -5.89 6.97 -9.80
N ASN A 99 -5.76 7.61 -8.64
CA ASN A 99 -6.89 7.94 -7.78
C ASN A 99 -7.93 8.80 -8.51
N LYS A 100 -7.48 9.78 -9.30
CA LYS A 100 -8.38 10.59 -10.15
C LYS A 100 -9.08 9.74 -11.20
N TYR A 101 -8.37 8.86 -11.90
CA TYR A 101 -9.00 7.95 -12.88
C TYR A 101 -10.11 7.12 -12.27
N LEU A 102 -9.86 6.50 -11.11
CA LEU A 102 -10.86 5.68 -10.41
C LEU A 102 -12.11 6.51 -10.03
N LYS A 103 -11.93 7.72 -9.50
CA LYS A 103 -13.03 8.62 -9.14
C LYS A 103 -13.85 9.09 -10.34
N ASP A 104 -13.18 9.45 -11.43
CA ASP A 104 -13.83 9.93 -12.65
C ASP A 104 -14.65 8.79 -13.30
N ILE A 105 -14.10 7.58 -13.34
CA ILE A 105 -14.82 6.37 -13.81
C ILE A 105 -16.01 6.06 -12.91
N ALA A 106 -15.85 6.06 -11.58
CA ALA A 106 -16.95 5.80 -10.65
C ALA A 106 -18.10 6.81 -10.80
N THR A 107 -17.75 8.09 -10.99
CA THR A 107 -18.72 9.16 -11.24
C THR A 107 -19.48 8.92 -12.55
N TYR A 108 -18.76 8.51 -13.61
CA TYR A 108 -19.35 8.20 -14.89
C TYR A 108 -20.28 6.99 -14.84
N ILE A 109 -19.86 5.90 -14.18
CA ILE A 109 -20.67 4.69 -13.95
C ILE A 109 -22.00 5.06 -13.32
N LYS A 110 -21.97 5.84 -12.22
CA LYS A 110 -23.17 6.29 -11.53
C LYS A 110 -24.06 7.16 -12.41
N LYS A 111 -23.47 8.10 -13.16
CA LYS A 111 -24.23 9.05 -14.00
C LYS A 111 -24.92 8.37 -15.19
N GLN A 112 -24.24 7.42 -15.83
CA GLN A 112 -24.74 6.73 -17.01
C GLN A 112 -25.46 5.41 -16.67
N SER A 113 -25.61 5.09 -15.38
CA SER A 113 -26.22 3.85 -14.89
C SER A 113 -25.56 2.59 -15.50
N ILE A 114 -24.23 2.62 -15.61
CA ILE A 114 -23.45 1.51 -16.15
C ILE A 114 -23.64 0.28 -15.27
N SER A 115 -24.05 -0.83 -15.89
CA SER A 115 -24.23 -2.11 -15.20
C SER A 115 -23.01 -3.02 -15.36
N ASN A 116 -23.04 -4.20 -14.74
CA ASN A 116 -22.03 -5.25 -14.96
C ASN A 116 -22.35 -6.16 -16.16
N ASP A 117 -23.37 -5.84 -16.98
CA ASP A 117 -23.71 -6.60 -18.17
C ASP A 117 -22.66 -6.41 -19.29
N LEU A 118 -21.78 -7.40 -19.43
CA LEU A 118 -20.76 -7.42 -20.48
C LEU A 118 -21.34 -7.66 -21.89
N GLY A 119 -22.65 -7.92 -22.01
CA GLY A 119 -23.40 -7.98 -23.26
C GLY A 119 -23.56 -6.62 -23.93
N ASN A 120 -23.87 -5.58 -23.16
CA ASN A 120 -23.94 -4.21 -23.65
C ASN A 120 -22.55 -3.63 -23.99
N ASP A 121 -22.43 -2.88 -25.08
CA ASP A 121 -21.15 -2.29 -25.53
C ASP A 121 -20.59 -1.29 -24.54
N THR A 122 -21.43 -0.37 -24.06
CA THR A 122 -21.02 0.69 -23.13
C THR A 122 -20.58 0.10 -21.80
N ASP A 123 -21.38 -0.83 -21.27
CA ASP A 123 -21.08 -1.48 -20.00
C ASP A 123 -19.81 -2.31 -20.08
N TYR A 124 -19.62 -3.08 -21.15
CA TYR A 124 -18.38 -3.81 -21.38
C TYR A 124 -17.15 -2.89 -21.38
N ILE A 125 -17.19 -1.80 -22.14
CA ILE A 125 -16.05 -0.90 -22.32
C ILE A 125 -15.71 -0.20 -21.01
N ILE A 126 -16.71 0.29 -20.29
CA ILE A 126 -16.50 1.01 -19.02
C ILE A 126 -16.06 0.05 -17.91
N ASN A 127 -16.57 -1.18 -17.86
CA ASN A 127 -16.08 -2.17 -16.91
C ASN A 127 -14.63 -2.58 -17.22
N TYR A 128 -14.26 -2.71 -18.50
CA TYR A 128 -12.87 -2.94 -18.85
C TYR A 128 -11.95 -1.77 -18.47
N LEU A 129 -12.43 -0.53 -18.64
CA LEU A 129 -11.73 0.68 -18.18
C LEU A 129 -11.56 0.71 -16.65
N LYS A 130 -12.61 0.36 -15.89
CA LYS A 130 -12.59 0.20 -14.43
C LYS A 130 -11.51 -0.79 -14.01
N VAL A 131 -11.53 -2.00 -14.57
CA VAL A 131 -10.56 -3.06 -14.24
C VAL A 131 -9.13 -2.62 -14.59
N SER A 132 -8.94 -1.94 -15.72
CA SER A 132 -7.63 -1.42 -16.14
C SER A 132 -7.10 -0.32 -15.22
N ALA A 133 -7.97 0.57 -14.72
CA ALA A 133 -7.60 1.60 -13.75
C ALA A 133 -7.24 1.00 -12.38
N ILE A 134 -7.98 -0.03 -11.94
CA ILE A 134 -7.66 -0.80 -10.74
C ILE A 134 -6.27 -1.45 -10.89
N ARG A 135 -5.97 -2.03 -12.06
CA ARG A 135 -4.65 -2.60 -12.37
C ARG A 135 -3.55 -1.55 -12.19
N LEU A 136 -3.66 -0.37 -12.81
CA LEU A 136 -2.65 0.69 -12.70
C LEU A 136 -2.37 1.08 -11.23
N TYR A 137 -3.42 1.21 -10.44
CA TYR A 137 -3.30 1.53 -9.02
C TYR A 137 -2.62 0.39 -8.24
N ALA A 138 -3.03 -0.86 -8.48
CA ALA A 138 -2.45 -2.02 -7.82
C ALA A 138 -0.96 -2.22 -8.20
N GLU A 139 -0.60 -2.02 -9.46
CA GLU A 139 0.77 -2.07 -9.99
C GLU A 139 1.67 -1.04 -9.30
N LEU A 140 1.20 0.20 -9.15
CA LEU A 140 1.93 1.25 -8.44
C LEU A 140 2.22 0.86 -6.99
N GLN A 141 1.22 0.32 -6.27
CA GLN A 141 1.41 -0.11 -4.88
C GLN A 141 2.37 -1.31 -4.78
N GLU A 142 2.24 -2.30 -5.66
CA GLU A 142 3.08 -3.51 -5.64
C GLU A 142 4.55 -3.19 -5.96
N LEU A 143 4.79 -2.32 -6.95
CA LEU A 143 6.14 -1.95 -7.38
C LEU A 143 6.79 -0.91 -6.46
N TYR A 144 6.01 0.08 -6.02
CA TYR A 144 6.54 1.33 -5.45
C TYR A 144 5.88 1.74 -4.13
N GLY A 145 4.98 0.92 -3.57
CA GLY A 145 4.24 1.24 -2.33
C GLY A 145 5.11 1.44 -1.08
N HIS A 146 6.39 1.10 -1.12
CA HIS A 146 7.35 1.39 -0.05
C HIS A 146 7.75 2.88 0.03
N PHE A 147 7.41 3.69 -0.99
CA PHE A 147 7.60 5.14 -1.00
C PHE A 147 6.40 5.91 -0.42
N THR A 148 5.42 5.23 0.19
CA THR A 148 4.34 5.89 0.92
C THR A 148 4.21 5.35 2.34
N ASP A 149 3.80 6.22 3.25
CA ASP A 149 3.38 5.85 4.61
C ASP A 149 1.88 5.53 4.69
N THR A 150 1.13 5.75 3.60
CA THR A 150 -0.31 5.44 3.53
C THR A 150 -0.54 3.93 3.43
N ALA A 151 -1.65 3.46 4.01
CA ALA A 151 -2.06 2.07 3.85
C ALA A 151 -2.23 1.71 2.36
N LEU A 152 -1.67 0.55 1.98
CA LEU A 152 -1.85 -0.03 0.66
C LEU A 152 -3.12 -0.87 0.65
N PHE A 153 -3.89 -0.79 -0.42
CA PHE A 153 -5.15 -1.51 -0.59
C PHE A 153 -4.96 -2.75 -1.46
N SER A 154 -5.55 -3.88 -1.08
CA SER A 154 -5.74 -5.01 -1.99
C SER A 154 -6.64 -4.63 -3.17
N ILE A 155 -6.65 -5.43 -4.23
CA ILE A 155 -7.52 -5.21 -5.39
C ILE A 155 -9.00 -5.14 -4.97
N GLN A 156 -9.41 -6.01 -4.04
CA GLN A 156 -10.75 -6.00 -3.46
C GLN A 156 -11.06 -4.67 -2.76
N GLU A 157 -10.16 -4.21 -1.88
CA GLU A 157 -10.36 -2.95 -1.15
C GLU A 157 -10.37 -1.72 -2.09
N ILE A 158 -9.63 -1.75 -3.21
CA ILE A 158 -9.71 -0.72 -4.24
C ILE A 158 -11.10 -0.73 -4.89
N ALA A 159 -11.59 -1.91 -5.29
CA ALA A 159 -12.90 -2.06 -5.92
C ALA A 159 -14.02 -1.57 -5.00
N GLU A 160 -14.01 -1.99 -3.73
CA GLU A 160 -14.96 -1.58 -2.71
C GLU A 160 -14.90 -0.06 -2.46
N LYS A 161 -13.71 0.50 -2.25
CA LYS A 161 -13.52 1.92 -1.93
C LYS A 161 -14.04 2.87 -3.00
N TYR A 162 -13.79 2.57 -4.28
CA TYR A 162 -14.12 3.49 -5.38
C TYR A 162 -15.44 3.16 -6.06
N PHE A 163 -15.89 1.91 -6.05
CA PHE A 163 -17.06 1.45 -6.79
C PHE A 163 -18.15 0.82 -5.92
N ASN A 164 -17.97 0.74 -4.60
CA ASN A 164 -18.86 0.03 -3.66
C ASN A 164 -19.11 -1.43 -4.07
N ASP A 165 -18.08 -2.08 -4.62
CA ASP A 165 -18.16 -3.42 -5.20
C ASP A 165 -17.52 -4.46 -4.25
N ALA A 166 -18.31 -4.90 -3.26
CA ALA A 166 -17.85 -5.81 -2.19
C ALA A 166 -17.64 -7.26 -2.67
N ASP A 167 -18.26 -7.64 -3.78
CA ASP A 167 -18.19 -9.00 -4.36
C ASP A 167 -17.40 -9.01 -5.68
N PHE A 168 -16.51 -8.04 -5.85
CA PHE A 168 -15.70 -7.89 -7.05
C PHE A 168 -14.86 -9.15 -7.32
N ASP A 169 -14.97 -9.69 -8.53
CA ASP A 169 -14.21 -10.88 -8.92
C ASP A 169 -12.72 -10.54 -9.10
N THR A 170 -11.94 -10.73 -8.03
CA THR A 170 -10.49 -10.53 -8.06
C THR A 170 -9.74 -11.57 -8.91
N SER A 171 -10.38 -12.70 -9.28
CA SER A 171 -9.73 -13.76 -10.06
C SER A 171 -9.40 -13.33 -11.49
N ILE A 172 -10.01 -12.26 -11.98
CA ILE A 172 -9.65 -11.64 -13.27
C ILE A 172 -8.23 -11.05 -13.25
N PHE A 173 -7.63 -10.85 -12.08
CA PHE A 173 -6.24 -10.42 -11.93
C PHE A 173 -5.34 -11.61 -11.64
N GLU A 174 -4.53 -11.97 -12.63
CA GLU A 174 -3.49 -12.98 -12.50
C GLU A 174 -2.18 -12.29 -12.13
N LYS A 175 -1.61 -12.63 -10.97
CA LYS A 175 -0.26 -12.17 -10.61
C LYS A 175 0.76 -12.93 -11.45
N LEU A 176 1.54 -12.20 -12.24
CA LEU A 176 2.58 -12.78 -13.07
C LEU A 176 3.73 -13.27 -12.18
N GLU A 177 4.04 -14.56 -12.27
CA GLU A 177 5.30 -15.13 -11.76
C GLU A 177 6.45 -14.29 -12.33
N ALA A 178 7.30 -13.76 -11.45
CA ALA A 178 8.33 -12.83 -11.85
C ALA A 178 9.26 -13.46 -12.90
N VAL A 179 9.21 -12.98 -14.15
CA VAL A 179 10.33 -13.11 -15.08
C VAL A 179 11.53 -12.53 -14.34
N LYS A 180 12.55 -13.37 -14.12
CA LYS A 180 13.76 -13.08 -13.37
C LYS A 180 14.22 -11.65 -13.64
N LYS A 181 14.03 -10.78 -12.64
CA LYS A 181 14.40 -9.37 -12.68
C LYS A 181 15.86 -9.26 -13.11
N GLU A 182 16.12 -8.51 -14.17
CA GLU A 182 17.44 -7.92 -14.36
C GLU A 182 17.78 -7.11 -13.11
N VAL A 183 18.83 -7.60 -12.49
CA VAL A 183 19.35 -7.19 -11.21
C VAL A 183 19.88 -5.76 -11.33
N VAL A 184 19.12 -4.78 -10.82
CA VAL A 184 19.81 -3.79 -9.98
C VAL A 184 20.35 -4.61 -8.83
N LYS A 185 21.67 -4.65 -8.67
CA LYS A 185 22.36 -5.39 -7.60
C LYS A 185 21.83 -4.98 -6.23
N LYS A 186 20.68 -5.54 -5.83
CA LYS A 186 20.44 -5.96 -4.46
C LYS A 186 21.16 -7.27 -4.35
N THR A 187 22.30 -7.24 -3.67
CA THR A 187 22.85 -8.46 -3.10
C THR A 187 21.71 -9.17 -2.39
N ASN A 188 21.29 -10.31 -2.95
CA ASN A 188 20.41 -11.25 -2.29
C ASN A 188 21.12 -11.68 -1.01
N LYS A 189 20.87 -10.98 0.10
CA LYS A 189 21.01 -11.64 1.40
C LYS A 189 19.89 -12.68 1.45
N PRO A 190 20.20 -13.94 1.83
CA PRO A 190 19.19 -14.98 1.97
C PRO A 190 18.03 -14.45 2.80
N LYS A 191 16.78 -14.83 2.47
CA LYS A 191 15.58 -14.51 3.26
C LYS A 191 15.93 -14.78 4.73
N SER A 192 16.21 -13.72 5.49
CA SER A 192 16.66 -13.89 6.85
C SER A 192 15.50 -14.50 7.61
N LYS A 193 15.77 -15.53 8.42
CA LYS A 193 14.80 -16.05 9.40
C LYS A 193 14.04 -14.87 10.03
N PRO A 194 12.71 -14.96 10.22
CA PRO A 194 11.92 -13.89 10.79
C PRO A 194 12.60 -13.39 12.06
N LYS A 195 12.84 -12.07 12.15
CA LYS A 195 13.58 -11.48 13.26
C LYS A 195 12.82 -11.75 14.55
N THR A 196 13.46 -12.49 15.45
CA THR A 196 12.96 -12.89 16.76
C THR A 196 13.50 -12.01 17.89
N SER A 197 14.17 -10.90 17.59
CA SER A 197 14.67 -9.95 18.59
C SER A 197 14.43 -8.52 18.16
N PHE A 198 14.30 -7.62 19.14
CA PHE A 198 14.28 -6.18 18.89
C PHE A 198 15.67 -5.63 18.61
N GLY A 199 16.70 -6.24 19.22
CA GLY A 199 18.12 -6.00 18.91
C GLY A 199 18.57 -4.61 19.30
N TYR A 200 18.78 -4.38 20.60
CA TYR A 200 19.31 -3.12 21.10
C TYR A 200 20.70 -2.85 20.51
N LYS A 201 20.96 -1.62 20.09
CA LYS A 201 22.17 -1.25 19.33
C LYS A 201 23.36 -0.97 20.23
N ASN A 202 23.12 -0.47 21.45
CA ASN A 202 24.19 -0.12 22.36
C ASN A 202 24.74 -1.39 23.03
N ARG A 203 26.06 -1.46 23.20
CA ARG A 203 26.73 -2.55 23.93
C ARG A 203 26.47 -2.43 25.43
N ASP A 204 26.41 -1.19 25.92
CA ASP A 204 26.02 -0.92 27.29
C ASP A 204 24.49 -0.83 27.38
N THR A 205 23.92 -1.70 28.22
CA THR A 205 22.47 -1.80 28.45
C THR A 205 22.04 -1.14 29.76
N SER A 206 22.99 -0.68 30.58
CA SER A 206 22.74 -0.18 31.93
C SER A 206 21.79 1.02 31.99
N ASN A 207 21.74 1.83 30.92
CA ASN A 207 20.87 3.00 30.81
C ASN A 207 19.44 2.68 30.36
N LEU A 208 19.16 1.45 29.88
CA LEU A 208 17.83 1.11 29.37
C LEU A 208 16.81 0.93 30.49
N LEU A 209 17.12 0.16 31.55
CA LEU A 209 16.21 0.00 32.68
C LEU A 209 15.82 1.32 33.36
N PRO A 210 16.76 2.23 33.69
CA PRO A 210 16.42 3.54 34.26
C PRO A 210 15.45 4.33 33.39
N VAL A 211 15.65 4.32 32.07
CA VAL A 211 14.78 5.02 31.11
C VAL A 211 13.39 4.38 31.07
N ILE A 212 13.29 3.05 31.05
CA ILE A 212 12.00 2.34 31.11
C ILE A 212 11.28 2.63 32.43
N LYS A 213 11.99 2.66 33.56
CA LYS A 213 11.41 3.01 34.87
C LYS A 213 10.87 4.44 34.89
N GLN A 214 11.61 5.39 34.33
CA GLN A 214 11.15 6.77 34.22
C GLN A 214 9.93 6.91 33.29
N LEU A 215 9.92 6.22 32.15
CA LEU A 215 8.75 6.19 31.27
C LEU A 215 7.55 5.57 32.00
N HIS A 216 7.75 4.47 32.72
CA HIS A 216 6.71 3.85 33.52
C HIS A 216 6.12 4.80 34.56
N PHE A 217 6.96 5.54 35.28
CA PHE A 217 6.53 6.53 36.26
C PHE A 217 5.80 7.74 35.62
N ARG A 218 6.31 8.25 34.49
CA ARG A 218 5.82 9.49 33.86
C ARG A 218 4.50 9.34 33.13
N ILE A 219 4.28 8.20 32.48
CA ILE A 219 3.13 8.00 31.59
C ILE A 219 2.28 6.78 31.96
N GLU A 220 2.49 6.19 33.14
CA GLU A 220 1.86 4.93 33.55
C GLU A 220 2.04 3.84 32.46
N LEU A 221 3.27 3.61 32.01
CA LEU A 221 3.54 2.77 30.82
C LEU A 221 2.96 1.35 30.92
N LEU A 222 3.08 0.73 32.09
CA LEU A 222 2.80 -0.68 32.34
C LEU A 222 1.75 -0.80 33.43
N ASP A 223 0.95 -1.85 33.38
CA ASP A 223 0.07 -2.17 34.51
C ASP A 223 0.80 -3.02 35.57
N ASN A 224 0.10 -3.35 36.65
CA ASN A 224 0.64 -4.11 37.78
C ASN A 224 0.95 -5.60 37.48
N ARG A 225 0.57 -6.13 36.32
CA ARG A 225 0.88 -7.51 35.88
C ARG A 225 2.25 -7.61 35.22
N THR A 226 2.88 -6.47 34.89
CA THR A 226 4.20 -6.42 34.25
C THR A 226 5.11 -5.42 34.94
N THR A 227 6.38 -5.78 35.14
CA THR A 227 7.38 -4.86 35.70
C THR A 227 8.24 -4.19 34.62
N PRO A 228 8.83 -3.01 34.89
CA PRO A 228 9.84 -2.39 34.03
C PRO A 228 10.99 -3.34 33.64
N GLU A 229 11.45 -4.18 34.56
CA GLU A 229 12.49 -5.17 34.35
C GLU A 229 12.07 -6.26 33.34
N GLN A 230 10.80 -6.68 33.39
CA GLN A 230 10.26 -7.63 32.43
C GLN A 230 10.22 -7.05 31.01
N LEU A 231 9.84 -5.78 30.87
CA LEU A 231 9.86 -5.06 29.59
C LEU A 231 11.29 -4.89 29.07
N GLU A 232 12.23 -4.47 29.93
CA GLU A 232 13.64 -4.38 29.55
C GLU A 232 14.17 -5.73 29.05
N LYS A 233 13.97 -6.79 29.83
CA LYS A 233 14.40 -8.15 29.48
C LYS A 233 13.81 -8.61 28.15
N LEU A 234 12.56 -8.27 27.85
CA LEU A 234 11.96 -8.53 26.55
C LEU A 234 12.62 -7.74 25.42
N LEU A 235 12.88 -6.44 25.63
CA LEU A 235 13.51 -5.56 24.64
C LEU A 235 14.95 -5.98 24.33
N LEU A 236 15.68 -6.49 25.32
CA LEU A 236 17.06 -6.99 25.21
C LEU A 236 17.16 -8.45 24.77
N ALA A 237 16.06 -9.20 24.72
CA ALA A 237 16.09 -10.62 24.41
C ALA A 237 16.68 -10.92 23.02
N GLU A 238 17.64 -11.85 22.96
CA GLU A 238 18.15 -12.41 21.70
C GLU A 238 17.08 -13.16 20.91
N ASN A 239 16.09 -13.69 21.62
CA ASN A 239 14.91 -14.32 21.05
C ASN A 239 13.70 -14.11 21.97
N PHE A 240 12.80 -13.19 21.62
CA PHE A 240 11.58 -12.92 22.38
C PHE A 240 10.61 -14.12 22.41
N ASN A 241 10.78 -15.14 21.55
CA ASN A 241 9.96 -16.35 21.64
C ASN A 241 10.26 -17.14 22.92
N ASN A 242 11.45 -16.96 23.51
CA ASN A 242 11.86 -17.62 24.75
C ASN A 242 11.32 -16.91 26.00
N ILE A 243 10.65 -15.76 25.84
CA ILE A 243 10.00 -15.05 26.94
C ILE A 243 8.59 -15.64 27.12
N ASP A 244 8.27 -16.13 28.31
CA ASP A 244 7.00 -16.82 28.61
C ASP A 244 5.90 -15.89 29.13
N TYR A 245 6.23 -14.66 29.51
CA TYR A 245 5.28 -13.66 29.98
C TYR A 245 4.83 -12.67 28.90
N LYS A 246 3.77 -11.92 29.21
CA LYS A 246 3.26 -10.80 28.41
C LYS A 246 3.63 -9.47 29.06
N ILE A 247 3.70 -8.42 28.25
CA ILE A 247 3.81 -7.03 28.67
C ILE A 247 2.42 -6.40 28.57
N TYR A 248 1.86 -6.02 29.70
CA TYR A 248 0.56 -5.36 29.77
C TYR A 248 0.76 -3.85 29.90
N LEU A 249 0.22 -3.11 28.92
CA LEU A 249 0.33 -1.66 28.85
C LEU A 249 -0.81 -1.00 29.61
N GLN A 250 -0.51 0.06 30.37
CA GLN A 250 -1.51 0.86 31.08
C GLN A 250 -1.73 2.25 30.45
N CYS A 251 -0.75 2.76 29.69
CA CYS A 251 -0.82 4.04 29.01
C CYS A 251 -1.74 3.99 27.78
N GLU A 252 -2.06 5.17 27.23
CA GLU A 252 -2.82 5.25 25.98
C GLU A 252 -2.00 4.69 24.80
N THR A 253 -2.66 4.05 23.83
CA THR A 253 -1.97 3.46 22.67
C THR A 253 -1.24 4.51 21.82
N THR A 254 -1.73 5.75 21.81
CA THR A 254 -1.08 6.93 21.21
C THR A 254 0.26 7.24 21.85
N GLN A 255 0.32 7.27 23.19
CA GLN A 255 1.56 7.50 23.95
C GLN A 255 2.55 6.36 23.75
N PHE A 256 2.09 5.10 23.83
CA PHE A 256 2.94 3.94 23.58
C PHE A 256 3.50 3.95 22.15
N SER A 257 2.66 4.29 21.16
CA SER A 257 3.10 4.43 19.77
C SER A 257 4.20 5.48 19.61
N TYR A 258 4.10 6.59 20.33
CA TYR A 258 5.13 7.63 20.34
C TYR A 258 6.42 7.16 21.04
N VAL A 259 6.32 6.48 22.19
CA VAL A 259 7.49 5.86 22.85
C VAL A 259 8.22 4.91 21.88
N ILE A 260 7.49 4.07 21.14
CA ILE A 260 8.09 3.18 20.15
C ILE A 260 8.76 3.94 19.00
N LYS A 261 8.16 5.05 18.54
CA LYS A 261 8.72 5.92 17.51
C LYS A 261 10.08 6.48 17.95
N GLU A 262 10.18 6.99 19.17
CA GLU A 262 11.39 7.59 19.71
C GLU A 262 12.45 6.54 20.08
N LEU A 263 12.06 5.41 20.67
CA LEU A 263 12.99 4.31 20.98
C LEU A 263 13.55 3.63 19.72
N LYS A 264 12.87 3.71 18.58
CA LYS A 264 13.24 3.01 17.32
C LYS A 264 14.70 3.23 16.93
N SER A 265 15.26 4.42 17.15
CA SER A 265 16.65 4.75 16.78
C SER A 265 17.68 3.91 17.55
N TYR A 266 17.35 3.41 18.74
CA TYR A 266 18.23 2.60 19.60
C TYR A 266 18.14 1.09 19.37
N PHE A 267 17.25 0.63 18.49
CA PHE A 267 17.04 -0.80 18.22
C PHE A 267 17.10 -1.10 16.72
N HIS A 268 17.54 -2.30 16.35
CA HIS A 268 17.59 -2.74 14.96
C HIS A 268 16.21 -3.08 14.40
N ASN A 269 15.32 -3.64 15.23
CA ASN A 269 14.06 -4.24 14.77
C ASN A 269 12.84 -3.79 15.60
N LEU A 270 12.95 -2.79 16.48
CA LEU A 270 11.81 -2.25 17.22
C LEU A 270 10.91 -1.43 16.29
N LYS A 271 9.87 -2.09 15.76
CA LYS A 271 8.88 -1.51 14.85
C LYS A 271 7.53 -2.21 15.03
N PRO A 272 6.40 -1.60 14.64
CA PRO A 272 5.07 -2.15 14.87
C PRO A 272 4.92 -3.62 14.44
N ALA A 273 5.40 -3.98 13.24
CA ALA A 273 5.33 -5.35 12.74
C ALA A 273 6.13 -6.37 13.57
N THR A 274 7.25 -5.97 14.20
CA THR A 274 8.02 -6.87 15.08
C THR A 274 7.37 -6.98 16.46
N ILE A 275 6.80 -5.88 16.96
CA ILE A 275 6.03 -5.85 18.21
C ILE A 275 4.83 -6.79 18.10
N GLU A 276 4.05 -6.69 17.03
CA GLU A 276 2.94 -7.61 16.76
C GLU A 276 3.43 -9.06 16.62
N ARG A 277 4.50 -9.29 15.84
CA ARG A 277 5.06 -10.65 15.66
C ARG A 277 5.53 -11.28 16.96
N SER A 278 6.02 -10.48 17.91
CA SER A 278 6.41 -11.01 19.22
C SER A 278 5.22 -11.62 19.98
N GLY A 279 4.01 -11.13 19.71
CA GLY A 279 2.80 -11.51 20.41
C GLY A 279 2.86 -11.25 21.91
N LYS A 280 3.80 -10.42 22.40
CA LYS A 280 4.04 -10.21 23.84
C LYS A 280 3.28 -9.03 24.43
N PHE A 281 2.82 -8.08 23.61
CA PHE A 281 2.21 -6.84 24.11
C PHE A 281 0.68 -6.94 24.15
N ILE A 282 0.10 -6.59 25.29
CA ILE A 282 -1.33 -6.51 25.53
C ILE A 282 -1.69 -5.06 25.87
N THR A 283 -2.75 -4.54 25.25
CA THR A 283 -3.24 -3.18 25.47
C THR A 283 -3.93 -3.05 26.83
N LYS A 284 -4.18 -1.81 27.27
CA LYS A 284 -4.96 -1.49 28.47
C LYS A 284 -6.34 -2.18 28.51
N THR A 285 -6.96 -2.38 27.34
CA THR A 285 -8.26 -3.05 27.18
C THR A 285 -8.18 -4.59 27.23
N GLY A 286 -6.98 -5.17 27.38
CA GLY A 286 -6.76 -6.62 27.42
C GLY A 286 -6.62 -7.28 26.04
N ALA A 287 -6.65 -6.51 24.94
CA ALA A 287 -6.49 -7.04 23.59
C ALA A 287 -5.00 -7.18 23.21
N ALA A 288 -4.68 -8.12 22.33
CA ALA A 288 -3.33 -8.20 21.75
C ALA A 288 -3.03 -6.93 20.92
N LEU A 289 -1.86 -6.32 21.14
CA LEU A 289 -1.45 -5.14 20.40
C LEU A 289 -1.03 -5.51 18.97
N ARG A 290 -1.76 -5.01 17.97
CA ARG A 290 -1.48 -5.23 16.55
C ARG A 290 -0.71 -4.06 15.95
N ALA A 291 0.04 -4.27 14.87
CA ALA A 291 0.80 -3.20 14.22
C ALA A 291 -0.13 -2.07 13.74
N GLY A 292 -1.33 -2.43 13.27
CA GLY A 292 -2.37 -1.47 12.88
C GLY A 292 -2.78 -0.52 14.01
N ASN A 293 -2.75 -0.95 15.28
CA ASN A 293 -3.04 -0.07 16.42
C ASN A 293 -1.97 1.02 16.56
N LEU A 294 -0.69 0.69 16.33
CA LEU A 294 0.41 1.65 16.43
C LEU A 294 0.44 2.59 15.22
N TYR A 295 0.21 2.07 14.02
CA TYR A 295 0.18 2.92 12.82
C TYR A 295 -0.97 3.94 12.84
N LYS A 296 -2.17 3.54 13.28
CA LYS A 296 -3.35 4.42 13.33
C LYS A 296 -3.26 5.48 14.42
N ASN A 297 -2.53 5.21 15.50
CA ASN A 297 -2.41 6.12 16.66
C ASN A 297 -1.11 6.96 16.62
N LYS A 298 -0.49 7.11 15.44
CA LYS A 298 0.67 7.98 15.25
C LYS A 298 0.21 9.44 15.28
N ILE A 299 0.36 10.08 16.43
CA ILE A 299 0.12 11.51 16.62
C ILE A 299 1.45 12.21 16.92
N ASP A 300 1.63 13.44 16.44
CA ASP A 300 2.88 14.17 16.63
C ASP A 300 3.02 14.76 18.03
N ASN A 301 1.89 15.08 18.68
CA ASN A 301 1.84 15.64 20.03
C ASN A 301 0.94 14.81 20.97
N PRO A 302 1.40 13.63 21.42
CA PRO A 302 0.73 12.91 22.49
C PRO A 302 0.85 13.63 23.83
N LYS A 303 -0.01 13.23 24.78
CA LYS A 303 0.13 13.61 26.19
C LYS A 303 1.52 13.22 26.70
N GLU A 304 2.09 14.10 27.52
CA GLU A 304 3.44 13.97 28.08
C GLU A 304 4.59 13.84 27.06
N LYS A 305 4.40 14.28 25.80
CA LYS A 305 5.44 14.25 24.75
C LYS A 305 6.81 14.74 25.22
N GLU A 306 6.87 15.95 25.79
CA GLU A 306 8.13 16.56 26.23
C GLU A 306 8.83 15.71 27.29
N GLU A 307 8.06 15.09 28.18
CA GLU A 307 8.60 14.23 29.23
C GLU A 307 9.09 12.89 28.67
N ILE A 308 8.41 12.35 27.65
CA ILE A 308 8.88 11.17 26.90
C ILE A 308 10.20 11.50 26.18
N ASP A 309 10.26 12.64 25.48
CA ASP A 309 11.45 13.07 24.74
C ASP A 309 12.66 13.25 25.68
N LYS A 310 12.49 14.00 26.77
CA LYS A 310 13.54 14.22 27.78
C LYS A 310 14.03 12.90 28.40
N THR A 311 13.12 11.96 28.65
CA THR A 311 13.49 10.66 29.22
C THR A 311 14.26 9.81 28.22
N ILE A 312 13.83 9.72 26.96
CA ILE A 312 14.49 8.91 25.94
C ILE A 312 15.85 9.50 25.52
N GLN A 313 16.01 10.82 25.56
CA GLN A 313 17.29 11.49 25.30
C GLN A 313 18.42 11.02 26.24
N GLN A 314 18.11 10.48 27.42
CA GLN A 314 19.10 9.90 28.33
C GLN A 314 19.78 8.64 27.79
N LEU A 315 19.27 8.06 26.68
CA LEU A 315 19.91 6.95 25.98
C LEU A 315 20.96 7.40 24.94
N GLN A 316 21.07 8.71 24.65
CA GLN A 316 22.07 9.28 23.73
C GLN A 316 23.45 9.32 24.37
#